data_AF-I7FA69-F1
#
_entry.id   AF-I7FA69-F1
#
_cell.length_a   1.000
_cell.length_b   1.000
_cell.length_c   1.000
_cell.angle_alpha   90.00
_cell.angle_beta   90.00
_cell.angle_gamma   90.00
#
_symmetry.space_group_name_H-M   'P 1'
#
loop_
_entity.id
_entity.type
_entity.pdbx_description
1 polymer ?
#
loop_
_entity_poly.entity_id
_entity_poly.type
_entity_poly.pdbx_seq_one_letter_code
_entity_poly.pdbx_strand_id
1 'polypeptide(L)'
;MSVTVEEKAESGRATIEILNAVIDEKIREPGEDLLSGMIGASVDGHGLTRDELMAMCFLLITAGYETTVNLIGNGTLALIDNPSQLEKVRENPDLTAGAVEEILRFDGPVNIATWRYATADIDVDGVVIPANEQIFLSLLSANRDTGRFENADRFDIERNTRGHIAFGHGIHYCLGAPLARMEGVTAIGRIVQRYDSITLDPTAELRYHNGTLMHGLKSLPVRLTRVPQPRP
;
A
#
# COMPACT_ATOMS: atom_id res chain seq x y z
N MET A 1 -21.11 11.41 -0.99
CA MET A 1 -21.21 12.69 -1.72
C MET A 1 -20.14 12.67 -2.80
N SER A 2 -20.48 12.88 -4.07
CA SER A 2 -19.48 12.90 -5.14
C SER A 2 -18.80 14.26 -5.17
N VAL A 3 -17.48 14.29 -5.01
CA VAL A 3 -16.67 15.51 -5.13
C VAL A 3 -16.80 16.05 -6.57
N THR A 4 -17.12 17.32 -6.70
CA THR A 4 -17.26 18.04 -7.97
C THR A 4 -15.91 18.23 -8.66
N VAL A 5 -15.93 18.53 -9.96
CA VAL A 5 -14.70 18.83 -10.72
C VAL A 5 -14.01 20.08 -10.18
N GLU A 6 -14.80 21.07 -9.76
CA GLU A 6 -14.31 22.33 -9.19
C GLU A 6 -13.62 22.11 -7.85
N GLU A 7 -14.22 21.34 -6.94
CA GLU A 7 -13.60 20.96 -5.66
C GLU A 7 -12.29 20.19 -5.88
N LYS A 8 -12.21 19.31 -6.89
CA LYS A 8 -10.96 18.61 -7.24
C LYS A 8 -9.89 19.56 -7.75
N ALA A 9 -10.26 20.52 -8.60
CA ALA A 9 -9.33 21.51 -9.15
C ALA A 9 -8.80 22.45 -8.04
N GLU A 10 -9.68 22.88 -7.14
CA GLU A 10 -9.31 23.69 -5.98
C GLU A 10 -8.36 22.94 -5.05
N SER A 11 -8.67 21.67 -4.74
CA SER A 11 -7.78 20.82 -3.95
C SER A 11 -6.42 20.64 -4.60
N GLY A 12 -6.36 20.41 -5.93
CA GLY A 12 -5.10 20.29 -6.66
C GLY A 12 -4.25 21.55 -6.59
N ARG A 13 -4.87 22.72 -6.76
CA ARG A 13 -4.17 24.02 -6.62
C ARG A 13 -3.65 24.22 -5.20
N ALA A 14 -4.46 23.94 -4.18
CA ALA A 14 -4.06 24.06 -2.78
C ALA A 14 -2.88 23.13 -2.44
N THR A 15 -2.88 21.89 -2.94
CA THR A 15 -1.75 20.95 -2.76
C THR A 15 -0.47 21.52 -3.38
N ILE A 16 -0.53 22.07 -4.59
CA ILE A 16 0.63 22.68 -5.25
C ILE A 16 1.14 23.88 -4.45
N GLU A 17 0.26 24.74 -3.96
CA GLU A 17 0.62 25.90 -3.14
C GLU A 17 1.31 25.50 -1.83
N ILE A 18 0.77 24.49 -1.13
CA ILE A 18 1.38 23.96 0.10
C ILE A 18 2.76 23.37 -0.19
N LEU A 19 2.88 22.53 -1.21
CA LEU A 19 4.16 21.91 -1.56
C LEU A 19 5.20 22.96 -1.95
N ASN A 20 4.81 23.99 -2.69
CA ASN A 20 5.71 25.10 -3.03
C ASN A 20 6.21 25.81 -1.77
N ALA A 21 5.31 26.14 -0.85
CA ALA A 21 5.68 26.81 0.39
C ALA A 21 6.64 25.96 1.25
N VAL A 22 6.37 24.65 1.36
CA VAL A 22 7.22 23.72 2.11
C VAL A 22 8.60 23.57 1.45
N ILE A 23 8.67 23.48 0.12
CA ILE A 23 9.95 23.45 -0.60
C ILE A 23 10.75 24.75 -0.37
N ASP A 24 10.10 25.91 -0.49
CA ASP A 24 10.77 27.21 -0.31
C ASP A 24 11.24 27.41 1.14
N GLU A 25 10.54 26.85 2.12
CA GLU A 25 11.00 26.75 3.50
C GLU A 25 12.24 25.87 3.62
N LYS A 26 12.20 24.64 3.09
CA LYS A 26 13.32 23.69 3.18
C LYS A 26 14.57 24.08 2.38
N ILE A 27 14.42 24.93 1.36
CA ILE A 27 15.55 25.56 0.66
C ILE A 27 16.23 26.61 1.56
N ARG A 28 15.43 27.41 2.30
CA ARG A 28 15.96 28.47 3.19
C ARG A 28 16.53 27.89 4.48
N GLU A 29 15.86 26.89 5.05
CA GLU A 29 16.18 26.28 6.33
C GLU A 29 16.14 24.76 6.22
N PRO A 30 17.21 24.12 5.68
CA PRO A 30 17.29 22.67 5.59
C PRO A 30 17.28 22.00 6.97
N GLY A 31 16.59 20.86 7.09
CA GLY A 31 16.51 20.05 8.30
C GLY A 31 16.89 18.58 8.08
N GLU A 32 16.70 17.76 9.12
CA GLU A 32 16.92 16.31 9.08
C GLU A 32 15.67 15.55 8.57
N ASP A 33 15.16 15.95 7.40
CA ASP A 33 13.99 15.33 6.78
C ASP A 33 14.25 14.90 5.34
N LEU A 34 13.38 14.03 4.82
CA LEU A 34 13.51 13.47 3.48
C LEU A 34 13.52 14.55 2.39
N LEU A 35 12.76 15.62 2.55
CA LEU A 35 12.68 16.68 1.54
C LEU A 35 13.97 17.50 1.50
N SER A 36 14.51 17.89 2.65
CA SER A 36 15.85 18.48 2.72
C SER A 36 16.92 17.55 2.15
N GLY A 37 16.82 16.25 2.40
CA GLY A 37 17.68 15.24 1.79
C GLY A 37 17.58 15.20 0.25
N MET A 38 16.37 15.24 -0.32
CA MET A 38 16.15 15.28 -1.76
C MET A 38 16.64 16.59 -2.41
N ILE A 39 16.49 17.73 -1.74
CA ILE A 39 16.99 19.03 -2.20
C ILE A 39 18.53 19.03 -2.28
N GLY A 40 19.19 18.45 -1.29
CA GLY A 40 20.65 18.36 -1.25
C GLY A 40 21.25 17.24 -2.09
N ALA A 41 20.44 16.30 -2.59
CA ALA A 41 20.90 15.16 -3.35
C ALA A 41 21.32 15.56 -4.78
N SER A 42 22.44 15.00 -5.24
CA SER A 42 22.86 15.09 -6.64
C SER A 42 23.50 13.78 -7.09
N VAL A 43 23.29 13.43 -8.36
CA VAL A 43 23.93 12.29 -9.03
C VAL A 43 24.64 12.83 -10.25
N ASP A 44 25.93 12.50 -10.41
CA ASP A 44 26.76 13.00 -11.51
C ASP A 44 26.75 14.54 -11.66
N GLY A 45 26.61 15.25 -10.54
CA GLY A 45 26.54 16.71 -10.50
C GLY A 45 25.18 17.30 -10.85
N HIS A 46 24.16 16.45 -11.08
CA HIS A 46 22.79 16.85 -11.37
C HIS A 46 21.89 16.59 -10.17
N GLY A 47 21.36 17.67 -9.58
CA GLY A 47 20.28 17.61 -8.59
C GLY A 47 18.91 17.65 -9.26
N LEU A 48 17.86 17.41 -8.49
CA LEU A 48 16.48 17.55 -8.96
C LEU A 48 16.19 19.01 -9.30
N THR A 49 15.61 19.23 -10.48
CA THR A 49 14.98 20.51 -10.80
C THR A 49 13.79 20.75 -9.88
N ARG A 50 13.32 22.00 -9.82
CA ARG A 50 12.16 22.36 -9.00
C ARG A 50 10.90 21.55 -9.37
N ASP A 51 10.68 21.34 -10.66
CA ASP A 51 9.52 20.58 -11.15
C ASP A 51 9.63 19.09 -10.82
N GLU A 52 10.83 18.51 -10.94
CA GLU A 52 11.08 17.12 -10.53
C GLU A 52 10.93 16.94 -9.02
N LEU A 53 11.38 17.90 -8.21
CA LEU A 53 11.21 17.86 -6.76
C LEU A 53 9.73 17.92 -6.38
N MET A 54 8.95 18.81 -7.01
CA MET A 54 7.50 18.88 -6.84
C MET A 54 6.82 17.55 -7.22
N ALA A 55 7.20 16.98 -8.37
CA ALA A 55 6.67 15.70 -8.82
C ALA A 55 7.01 14.56 -7.86
N MET A 56 8.24 14.53 -7.32
CA MET A 56 8.67 13.56 -6.32
C MET A 56 7.90 13.70 -5.00
N CYS A 57 7.70 14.93 -4.50
CA CYS A 57 6.88 15.17 -3.32
C CYS A 57 5.45 14.66 -3.51
N PHE A 58 4.83 14.98 -4.64
CA PHE A 58 3.48 14.51 -4.96
C PHE A 58 3.42 12.98 -5.04
N LEU A 59 4.39 12.36 -5.71
CA LEU A 59 4.52 10.90 -5.80
C LEU A 59 4.63 10.27 -4.42
N LEU A 60 5.50 10.77 -3.55
CA LEU A 60 5.72 10.19 -2.22
C LEU A 60 4.49 10.30 -1.31
N ILE A 61 3.79 11.44 -1.35
CA ILE A 61 2.56 11.64 -0.57
C ILE A 61 1.47 10.68 -1.05
N THR A 62 1.23 10.63 -2.36
CA THR A 62 0.15 9.82 -2.92
C THR A 62 0.44 8.32 -2.86
N ALA A 63 1.65 7.90 -3.26
CA ALA A 63 2.05 6.50 -3.29
C ALA A 63 2.40 5.93 -1.91
N GLY A 64 2.68 6.76 -0.90
CA GLY A 64 2.99 6.31 0.45
C GLY A 64 1.78 6.24 1.40
N TYR A 65 0.76 7.06 1.16
CA TYR A 65 -0.38 7.19 2.07
C TYR A 65 -1.45 6.12 1.83
N GLU A 66 -2.11 6.14 0.67
CA GLU A 66 -3.30 5.31 0.42
C GLU A 66 -2.97 3.82 0.44
N THR A 67 -1.82 3.43 -0.11
CA THR A 67 -1.41 2.02 -0.16
C THR A 67 -1.20 1.42 1.24
N THR A 68 -0.60 2.16 2.16
CA THR A 68 -0.28 1.65 3.49
C THR A 68 -1.52 1.64 4.39
N VAL A 69 -2.39 2.64 4.25
CA VAL A 69 -3.73 2.63 4.88
C VAL A 69 -4.50 1.39 4.46
N ASN A 70 -4.52 1.07 3.16
CA ASN A 70 -5.21 -0.09 2.63
C ASN A 70 -4.54 -1.42 3.04
N LEU A 71 -3.21 -1.48 3.11
CA LEU A 71 -2.48 -2.64 3.66
C LEU A 71 -2.94 -2.95 5.09
N ILE A 72 -3.01 -1.92 5.95
CA ILE A 72 -3.42 -2.09 7.34
C ILE A 72 -4.90 -2.47 7.44
N GLY A 73 -5.76 -1.80 6.68
CA GLY A 73 -7.21 -2.07 6.66
C GLY A 73 -7.54 -3.48 6.18
N ASN A 74 -7.07 -3.85 4.99
CA ASN A 74 -7.30 -5.17 4.41
C ASN A 74 -6.65 -6.26 5.27
N GLY A 75 -5.44 -6.02 5.78
CA GLY A 75 -4.76 -6.95 6.66
C GLY A 75 -5.47 -7.21 7.97
N THR A 76 -6.05 -6.17 8.57
CA THR A 76 -6.88 -6.30 9.77
C THR A 76 -8.14 -7.13 9.47
N LEU A 77 -8.81 -6.87 8.35
CA LEU A 77 -9.98 -7.66 7.94
C LEU A 77 -9.59 -9.14 7.69
N ALA A 78 -8.51 -9.39 6.96
CA ALA A 78 -8.04 -10.74 6.65
C ALA A 78 -7.76 -11.55 7.93
N LEU A 79 -7.19 -10.93 8.96
CA LEU A 79 -7.00 -11.57 10.27
C LEU A 79 -8.32 -11.81 11.00
N ILE A 80 -9.26 -10.85 11.00
CA ILE A 80 -10.59 -11.02 11.60
C ILE A 80 -11.35 -12.20 10.96
N ASP A 81 -11.29 -12.31 9.64
CA ASP A 81 -11.93 -13.38 8.86
C ASP A 81 -11.21 -14.74 9.03
N ASN A 82 -10.01 -14.75 9.59
CA ASN A 82 -9.22 -15.94 9.88
C ASN A 82 -8.76 -15.98 11.35
N PRO A 83 -9.69 -16.20 12.32
CA PRO A 83 -9.37 -16.10 13.75
C PRO A 83 -8.23 -17.01 14.22
N SER A 84 -8.04 -18.17 13.59
CA SER A 84 -6.92 -19.07 13.91
C SER A 84 -5.57 -18.50 13.49
N GLN A 85 -5.51 -17.71 12.41
CA GLN A 85 -4.30 -17.00 11.98
C GLN A 85 -4.06 -15.76 12.87
N LEU A 86 -5.12 -15.04 13.23
CA LEU A 86 -5.05 -13.95 14.21
C LEU A 86 -4.46 -14.42 15.54
N GLU A 87 -4.92 -15.56 16.06
CA GLU A 87 -4.44 -16.11 17.34
C GLU A 87 -2.96 -16.50 17.27
N LYS A 88 -2.49 -17.07 16.15
CA LYS A 88 -1.05 -17.35 15.97
C LYS A 88 -0.19 -16.08 16.08
N VAL A 89 -0.62 -14.97 15.47
CA VAL A 89 0.10 -13.68 15.58
C VAL A 89 0.04 -13.14 17.01
N ARG A 90 -1.07 -13.39 17.73
CA ARG A 90 -1.22 -13.00 19.14
C ARG A 90 -0.26 -13.77 20.04
N GLU A 91 -0.23 -15.09 19.91
CA GLU A 91 0.61 -16.00 20.69
C GLU A 91 2.10 -15.83 20.35
N ASN A 92 2.41 -15.52 19.09
CA ASN A 92 3.77 -15.33 18.61
C ASN A 92 3.91 -14.05 17.76
N PRO A 93 4.26 -12.91 18.38
CA PRO A 93 4.46 -11.63 17.68
C PRO A 93 5.50 -11.69 16.55
N ASP A 94 6.45 -12.62 16.57
CA ASP A 94 7.48 -12.75 15.52
C ASP A 94 6.87 -13.17 14.17
N LEU A 95 5.65 -13.74 14.16
CA LEU A 95 4.92 -14.07 12.95
C LEU A 95 4.34 -12.84 12.23
N THR A 96 4.35 -11.66 12.85
CA THR A 96 3.75 -10.45 12.26
C THR A 96 4.39 -10.08 10.92
N ALA A 97 5.71 -10.27 10.76
CA ALA A 97 6.39 -10.01 9.50
C ALA A 97 5.91 -10.95 8.37
N GLY A 98 5.76 -12.25 8.66
CA GLY A 98 5.21 -13.22 7.72
C GLY A 98 3.74 -12.92 7.39
N ALA A 99 2.95 -12.53 8.39
CA ALA A 99 1.56 -12.10 8.19
C ALA A 99 1.46 -10.90 7.26
N VAL A 100 2.32 -9.89 7.38
CA VAL A 100 2.32 -8.73 6.47
C VAL A 100 2.65 -9.13 5.03
N GLU A 101 3.62 -10.01 4.79
CA GLU A 101 3.89 -10.51 3.44
C GLU A 101 2.70 -11.32 2.90
N GLU A 102 2.02 -12.10 3.74
CA GLU A 102 0.84 -12.85 3.31
C GLU A 102 -0.34 -11.93 3.03
N ILE A 103 -0.53 -10.85 3.80
CA ILE A 103 -1.55 -9.83 3.53
C ILE A 103 -1.27 -9.17 2.18
N LEU A 104 -0.03 -8.77 1.92
CA LEU A 104 0.38 -8.16 0.66
C LEU A 104 0.08 -9.08 -0.54
N ARG A 105 0.29 -10.38 -0.39
CA ARG A 105 -0.07 -11.37 -1.42
C ARG A 105 -1.59 -11.54 -1.51
N PHE A 106 -2.24 -11.85 -0.40
CA PHE A 106 -3.62 -12.30 -0.36
C PHE A 106 -4.62 -11.19 -0.70
N ASP A 107 -4.46 -10.00 -0.12
CA ASP A 107 -5.40 -8.88 -0.27
C ASP A 107 -4.65 -7.53 -0.28
N GLY A 108 -3.60 -7.46 -1.09
CA GLY A 108 -2.71 -6.30 -1.18
C GLY A 108 -3.41 -5.02 -1.63
N PRO A 109 -2.84 -3.85 -1.32
CA PRO A 109 -3.50 -2.57 -1.50
C PRO A 109 -3.60 -2.09 -2.96
N VAL A 110 -2.92 -2.75 -3.89
CA VAL A 110 -2.84 -2.38 -5.31
C VAL A 110 -3.43 -3.51 -6.16
N ASN A 111 -4.53 -3.21 -6.85
CA ASN A 111 -5.22 -4.18 -7.70
C ASN A 111 -4.50 -4.38 -9.04
N ILE A 112 -4.30 -3.28 -9.77
CA ILE A 112 -3.57 -3.27 -11.04
C ILE A 112 -2.31 -2.43 -10.92
N ALA A 113 -1.23 -2.85 -11.58
CA ALA A 113 -0.02 -2.05 -11.69
C ALA A 113 -0.30 -0.74 -12.45
N THR A 114 0.64 0.21 -12.33
CA THR A 114 0.64 1.38 -13.22
C THR A 114 0.70 0.96 -14.68
N TRP A 115 0.15 1.79 -15.56
CA TRP A 115 -0.03 1.46 -16.97
C TRP A 115 1.27 1.03 -17.63
N ARG A 116 1.17 0.03 -18.50
CA ARG A 116 2.23 -0.36 -19.43
C ARG A 116 1.69 -0.20 -20.84
N TYR A 117 2.60 0.05 -21.78
CA TYR A 117 2.28 0.13 -23.20
C TYR A 117 3.17 -0.84 -23.94
N ALA A 118 2.59 -1.61 -24.86
CA ALA A 118 3.35 -2.48 -25.74
C ALA A 118 4.19 -1.61 -26.69
N THR A 119 5.51 -1.78 -26.71
CA THR A 119 6.39 -1.02 -27.64
C THR A 119 6.51 -1.69 -29.01
N ALA A 120 6.06 -2.94 -29.12
CA ALA A 120 5.96 -3.77 -30.31
C ALA A 120 4.84 -4.79 -30.07
N ASP A 121 4.51 -5.61 -31.07
CA ASP A 121 3.62 -6.75 -30.86
C ASP A 121 4.25 -7.73 -29.86
N ILE A 122 3.49 -8.14 -28.83
CA ILE A 122 3.94 -9.06 -27.77
C ILE A 122 3.04 -10.29 -27.79
N ASP A 123 3.62 -11.47 -27.99
CA ASP A 123 2.91 -12.74 -27.78
C ASP A 123 2.97 -13.14 -26.31
N VAL A 124 1.80 -13.34 -25.71
CA VAL A 124 1.64 -13.88 -24.35
C VAL A 124 0.75 -15.11 -24.43
N ASP A 125 1.36 -16.30 -24.32
CA ASP A 125 0.68 -17.59 -24.40
C ASP A 125 -0.23 -17.73 -25.63
N GLY A 126 0.24 -17.26 -26.80
CA GLY A 126 -0.49 -17.31 -28.06
C GLY A 126 -1.52 -16.20 -28.25
N VAL A 127 -1.63 -15.25 -27.31
CA VAL A 127 -2.41 -14.02 -27.46
C VAL A 127 -1.48 -12.87 -27.81
N VAL A 128 -1.64 -12.32 -29.01
CA VAL A 128 -0.87 -11.15 -29.45
C VAL A 128 -1.49 -9.88 -28.89
N ILE A 129 -0.70 -9.13 -28.12
CA ILE A 129 -0.96 -7.76 -27.71
C ILE A 129 -0.31 -6.84 -28.76
N PRO A 130 -1.08 -6.09 -29.55
CA PRO A 130 -0.53 -5.20 -30.58
C PRO A 130 0.37 -4.09 -30.00
N ALA A 131 1.32 -3.62 -30.81
CA ALA A 131 2.10 -2.43 -30.51
C ALA A 131 1.21 -1.21 -30.20
N ASN A 132 1.64 -0.39 -29.23
CA ASN A 132 0.97 0.78 -28.67
C ASN A 132 -0.30 0.52 -27.85
N GLU A 133 -0.71 -0.73 -27.65
CA GLU A 133 -1.83 -1.04 -26.78
C GLU A 133 -1.49 -0.86 -25.31
N GLN A 134 -2.49 -0.43 -24.53
CA GLN A 134 -2.39 -0.30 -23.09
C GLN A 134 -2.59 -1.65 -22.40
N ILE A 135 -1.68 -1.99 -21.48
CA ILE A 135 -1.69 -3.24 -20.74
C ILE A 135 -1.98 -2.95 -19.27
N PHE A 136 -3.02 -3.61 -18.75
CA PHE A 136 -3.34 -3.64 -17.32
C PHE A 136 -2.84 -4.96 -16.72
N LEU A 137 -1.90 -4.87 -15.78
CA LEU A 137 -1.37 -6.02 -15.06
C LEU A 137 -2.08 -6.15 -13.72
N SER A 138 -2.95 -7.16 -13.55
CA SER A 138 -3.60 -7.42 -12.26
C SER A 138 -2.63 -8.08 -11.28
N LEU A 139 -2.15 -7.30 -10.31
CA LEU A 139 -1.25 -7.76 -9.26
C LEU A 139 -1.97 -8.70 -8.30
N LEU A 140 -3.23 -8.40 -7.97
CA LEU A 140 -4.04 -9.28 -7.10
C LEU A 140 -4.29 -10.64 -7.75
N SER A 141 -4.61 -10.67 -9.05
CA SER A 141 -4.79 -11.94 -9.76
C SER A 141 -3.49 -12.75 -9.79
N ALA A 142 -2.36 -12.12 -10.11
CA ALA A 142 -1.05 -12.80 -10.11
C ALA A 142 -0.67 -13.32 -8.71
N ASN A 143 -1.00 -12.58 -7.65
CA ASN A 143 -0.75 -13.03 -6.27
C ASN A 143 -1.71 -14.13 -5.80
N ARG A 144 -2.80 -14.37 -6.54
CA ARG A 144 -3.75 -15.49 -6.35
C ARG A 144 -3.59 -16.61 -7.39
N ASP A 145 -2.52 -16.59 -8.18
CA ASP A 145 -2.26 -17.62 -9.18
C ASP A 145 -1.93 -18.98 -8.53
N THR A 146 -2.74 -19.99 -8.80
CA THR A 146 -2.56 -21.36 -8.29
C THR A 146 -1.36 -22.09 -8.88
N GLY A 147 -0.86 -21.67 -10.05
CA GLY A 147 0.40 -22.13 -10.61
C GLY A 147 1.63 -21.63 -9.84
N ARG A 148 1.47 -20.55 -9.06
CA ARG A 148 2.53 -19.97 -8.23
C ARG A 148 2.37 -20.27 -6.74
N PHE A 149 1.15 -20.19 -6.22
CA PHE A 149 0.83 -20.36 -4.81
C PHE A 149 -0.20 -21.47 -4.63
N GLU A 150 0.19 -22.57 -4.00
CA GLU A 150 -0.76 -23.64 -3.68
C GLU A 150 -1.86 -23.13 -2.75
N ASN A 151 -3.11 -23.52 -3.04
CA ASN A 151 -4.31 -23.03 -2.34
C ASN A 151 -4.30 -21.50 -2.22
N ALA A 152 -4.06 -20.80 -3.32
CA ALA A 152 -3.81 -19.36 -3.35
C ALA A 152 -4.91 -18.52 -2.68
N ASP A 153 -6.15 -19.05 -2.66
CA ASP A 153 -7.32 -18.43 -2.03
C ASP A 153 -7.45 -18.66 -0.52
N ARG A 154 -6.49 -19.36 0.09
CA ARG A 154 -6.40 -19.50 1.54
C ARG A 154 -5.38 -18.51 2.10
N PHE A 155 -5.81 -17.74 3.09
CA PHE A 155 -4.94 -16.89 3.91
C PHE A 155 -4.16 -17.74 4.92
N ASP A 156 -2.83 -17.72 4.82
CA ASP A 156 -1.97 -18.50 5.70
C ASP A 156 -0.67 -17.76 6.02
N ILE A 157 -0.53 -17.23 7.23
CA ILE A 157 0.59 -16.33 7.60
C ILE A 157 1.95 -17.04 7.62
N GLU A 158 1.93 -18.38 7.68
CA GLU A 158 3.13 -19.22 7.70
C GLU A 158 3.52 -19.72 6.30
N ARG A 159 2.76 -19.35 5.25
CA ARG A 159 3.11 -19.77 3.89
C ARG A 159 4.43 -19.16 3.44
N ASN A 160 5.09 -19.81 2.49
CA ASN A 160 6.15 -19.17 1.73
C ASN A 160 5.55 -18.17 0.73
N THR A 161 5.63 -16.89 1.03
CA THR A 161 5.12 -15.79 0.20
C THR A 161 6.10 -15.32 -0.87
N ARG A 162 7.32 -15.89 -0.93
CA ARG A 162 8.39 -15.42 -1.81
C ARG A 162 7.89 -15.30 -3.26
N GLY A 163 8.11 -14.14 -3.86
CA GLY A 163 7.76 -13.88 -5.26
C GLY A 163 6.34 -13.38 -5.49
N HIS A 164 5.59 -13.01 -4.43
CA HIS A 164 4.43 -12.13 -4.60
C HIS A 164 4.89 -10.78 -5.20
N ILE A 165 4.02 -10.14 -5.96
CA ILE A 165 4.31 -8.91 -6.73
C ILE A 165 3.49 -7.71 -6.27
N ALA A 166 3.06 -7.69 -5.01
CA ALA A 166 2.31 -6.57 -4.43
C ALA A 166 3.05 -5.23 -4.51
N PHE A 167 4.38 -5.26 -4.51
CA PHE A 167 5.26 -4.10 -4.68
C PHE A 167 5.69 -3.88 -6.14
N GLY A 168 5.05 -4.55 -7.10
CA GLY A 168 5.47 -4.55 -8.50
C GLY A 168 6.76 -5.34 -8.74
N HIS A 169 7.38 -5.10 -9.89
CA HIS A 169 8.60 -5.79 -10.31
C HIS A 169 9.43 -4.91 -11.26
N GLY A 170 10.71 -5.24 -11.42
CA GLY A 170 11.63 -4.56 -12.34
C GLY A 170 12.10 -3.20 -11.84
N ILE A 171 12.41 -2.29 -12.76
CA ILE A 171 12.97 -0.96 -12.46
C ILE A 171 12.02 -0.05 -11.66
N HIS A 172 10.73 -0.38 -11.63
CA HIS A 172 9.69 0.32 -10.86
C HIS A 172 9.26 -0.45 -9.61
N TYR A 173 10.07 -1.39 -9.12
CA TYR A 173 9.81 -2.03 -7.83
C TYR A 173 9.68 -0.95 -6.74
N CYS A 174 8.67 -1.11 -5.87
CA CYS A 174 8.27 -0.07 -4.93
C CYS A 174 9.43 0.41 -4.05
N LEU A 175 9.79 1.68 -4.21
CA LEU A 175 10.81 2.35 -3.40
C LEU A 175 10.46 2.33 -1.90
N GLY A 176 9.16 2.48 -1.59
CA GLY A 176 8.64 2.50 -0.22
C GLY A 176 8.45 1.12 0.41
N ALA A 177 8.79 0.01 -0.27
CA ALA A 177 8.51 -1.34 0.23
C ALA A 177 9.09 -1.62 1.64
N PRO A 178 10.32 -1.18 2.01
CA PRO A 178 10.83 -1.35 3.36
C PRO A 178 10.01 -0.59 4.41
N LEU A 179 9.59 0.64 4.08
CA LEU A 179 8.79 1.48 4.98
C LEU A 179 7.37 0.90 5.16
N ALA A 180 6.70 0.53 4.06
CA ALA A 180 5.38 -0.09 4.11
C ALA A 180 5.36 -1.38 4.94
N ARG A 181 6.41 -2.20 4.84
CA ARG A 181 6.59 -3.39 5.70
C ARG A 181 6.74 -3.02 7.17
N MET A 182 7.60 -2.06 7.48
CA MET A 182 7.83 -1.62 8.85
C MET A 182 6.56 -1.02 9.48
N GLU A 183 5.82 -0.21 8.73
CA GLU A 183 4.52 0.33 9.15
C GLU A 183 3.48 -0.76 9.32
N GLY A 184 3.36 -1.69 8.37
CA GLY A 184 2.45 -2.83 8.45
C GLY A 184 2.72 -3.70 9.66
N VAL A 185 3.99 -4.07 9.90
CA VAL A 185 4.40 -4.88 11.07
C VAL A 185 4.07 -4.14 12.36
N THR A 186 4.39 -2.85 12.42
CA THR A 186 4.12 -2.04 13.61
C THR A 186 2.63 -1.92 13.87
N ALA A 187 1.84 -1.52 12.87
CA ALA A 187 0.41 -1.28 13.02
C ALA A 187 -0.35 -2.57 13.32
N ILE A 188 -0.20 -3.61 12.50
CA ILE A 188 -0.87 -4.89 12.68
C ILE A 188 -0.46 -5.52 14.01
N GLY A 189 0.84 -5.59 14.29
CA GLY A 189 1.34 -6.14 15.56
C GLY A 189 0.76 -5.41 16.77
N ARG A 190 0.72 -4.06 16.74
CA ARG A 190 0.12 -3.27 17.83
C ARG A 190 -1.39 -3.47 17.94
N ILE A 191 -2.11 -3.56 16.84
CA ILE A 191 -3.56 -3.82 16.84
C ILE A 191 -3.85 -5.16 17.53
N VAL A 192 -3.18 -6.24 17.09
CA VAL A 192 -3.36 -7.59 17.64
C VAL A 192 -2.99 -7.64 19.12
N GLN A 193 -1.85 -7.08 19.52
CA GLN A 193 -1.35 -7.15 20.89
C GLN A 193 -2.11 -6.25 21.88
N ARG A 194 -2.74 -5.16 21.40
CA ARG A 194 -3.41 -4.19 22.28
C ARG A 194 -4.81 -4.63 22.72
N TYR A 195 -5.51 -5.42 21.91
CA TYR A 195 -6.91 -5.78 22.13
C TYR A 195 -7.04 -7.30 22.18
N ASP A 196 -7.71 -7.84 23.19
CA ASP A 196 -7.88 -9.29 23.37
C ASP A 196 -8.85 -9.87 22.34
N SER A 197 -9.82 -9.06 21.91
CA SER A 197 -10.76 -9.42 20.86
C SER A 197 -10.91 -8.26 19.89
N ILE A 198 -10.87 -8.61 18.61
CA ILE A 198 -11.13 -7.74 17.47
C ILE A 198 -12.12 -8.50 16.60
N THR A 199 -13.33 -7.97 16.48
CA THR A 199 -14.39 -8.60 15.67
C THR A 199 -15.03 -7.57 14.78
N LEU A 200 -15.47 -8.00 13.59
CA LEU A 200 -16.26 -7.15 12.71
C LEU A 200 -17.56 -6.76 13.44
N ASP A 201 -17.97 -5.49 13.33
CA ASP A 201 -19.29 -5.12 13.85
C ASP A 201 -20.38 -5.90 13.07
N PRO A 202 -21.33 -6.59 13.74
CA PRO A 202 -22.44 -7.29 13.08
C PRO A 202 -23.30 -6.43 12.14
N THR A 203 -23.25 -5.11 12.27
CA THR A 203 -23.94 -4.14 11.41
C THR A 203 -23.03 -3.54 10.33
N ALA A 204 -21.77 -3.98 10.24
CA ALA A 204 -20.82 -3.48 9.26
C ALA A 204 -21.24 -3.86 7.84
N GLU A 205 -21.42 -2.85 7.00
CA GLU A 205 -21.47 -3.01 5.55
C GLU A 205 -20.10 -2.67 4.96
N LEU A 206 -19.32 -3.70 4.64
CA LEU A 206 -18.01 -3.51 4.02
C LEU A 206 -18.17 -3.07 2.57
N ARG A 207 -17.51 -1.97 2.22
CA ARG A 207 -17.49 -1.43 0.86
C ARG A 207 -16.07 -1.04 0.48
N TYR A 208 -15.62 -1.51 -0.67
CA TYR A 208 -14.35 -1.08 -1.23
C TYR A 208 -14.50 0.27 -1.94
N HIS A 209 -13.38 0.98 -2.09
CA HIS A 209 -13.30 2.16 -2.94
C HIS A 209 -13.62 1.79 -4.40
N ASN A 210 -14.37 2.67 -5.08
CA ASN A 210 -14.67 2.49 -6.50
C ASN A 210 -13.47 3.01 -7.29
N GLY A 211 -12.45 2.17 -7.47
CA GLY A 211 -11.24 2.50 -8.21
C GLY A 211 -10.62 1.24 -8.80
N THR A 212 -10.04 1.37 -10.00
CA THR A 212 -9.42 0.22 -10.67
C THR A 212 -8.04 -0.09 -10.08
N LEU A 213 -7.28 0.95 -9.73
CA LEU A 213 -5.88 0.88 -9.31
C LEU A 213 -5.70 0.42 -7.85
N MET A 214 -6.40 1.06 -6.92
CA MET A 214 -6.29 0.80 -5.49
C MET A 214 -7.35 -0.21 -5.03
N HIS A 215 -6.98 -1.03 -4.04
CA HIS A 215 -7.85 -2.00 -3.40
C HIS A 215 -7.87 -1.76 -1.89
N GLY A 216 -8.94 -1.15 -1.40
CA GLY A 216 -9.08 -0.85 0.01
C GLY A 216 -10.52 -0.57 0.44
N LEU A 217 -10.79 -0.82 1.71
CA LEU A 217 -12.07 -0.57 2.36
C LEU A 217 -12.30 0.92 2.60
N LYS A 218 -13.52 1.41 2.34
CA LYS A 218 -13.95 2.75 2.75
C LYS A 218 -14.05 2.90 4.27
N SER A 219 -14.41 1.82 4.94
CA SER A 219 -14.48 1.73 6.40
C SER A 219 -14.42 0.27 6.83
N LEU A 220 -13.82 0.04 8.01
CA LEU A 220 -13.81 -1.26 8.69
C LEU A 220 -14.32 -1.07 10.13
N PRO A 221 -15.65 -1.08 10.36
CA PRO A 221 -16.22 -0.96 11.69
C PRO A 221 -15.93 -2.24 12.49
N VAL A 222 -15.23 -2.10 13.62
CA VAL A 222 -14.86 -3.23 14.49
C VAL A 222 -15.28 -2.99 15.93
N ARG A 223 -15.55 -4.09 16.65
CA ARG A 223 -15.71 -4.11 18.10
C ARG A 223 -14.41 -4.58 18.73
N LEU A 224 -13.97 -3.84 19.75
CA LEU A 224 -12.71 -4.06 20.44
C LEU A 224 -12.99 -4.30 21.92
N THR A 225 -12.40 -5.35 22.49
CA THR A 225 -12.34 -5.52 23.95
C THR A 225 -10.90 -5.44 24.42
N ARG A 226 -10.70 -4.82 25.57
CA ARG A 226 -9.38 -4.62 26.18
C ARG A 226 -9.42 -5.06 27.64
N VAL A 227 -8.42 -5.82 28.09
CA VAL A 227 -8.13 -5.98 29.51
C VAL A 227 -7.64 -4.64 30.07
N PRO A 228 -8.13 -4.18 31.23
CA PRO A 228 -7.55 -3.05 31.93
C PRO A 228 -6.09 -3.39 32.25
N GLN A 229 -5.13 -2.82 31.52
CA GLN A 229 -3.75 -2.85 31.98
C GLN A 229 -3.59 -1.81 33.09
N PRO A 230 -2.98 -2.16 34.24
CA PRO A 230 -2.62 -1.16 35.24
C PRO A 230 -1.75 -0.10 34.54
N ARG A 231 -2.13 1.18 34.68
CA ARG A 231 -1.27 2.27 34.23
C ARG A 231 0.06 2.18 35.00
N PRO A 232 1.20 2.46 34.36
CA PRO A 232 2.46 2.65 35.07
C PRO A 232 2.33 3.80 36.08
#